data_AF-A0A7S2S6B9-F1
#
_entry.id   AF-A0A7S2S6B9-F1
#
_cell.length_a   1.000
_cell.length_b   1.000
_cell.length_c   1.000
_cell.angle_alpha   90.00
_cell.angle_beta   90.00
_cell.angle_gamma   90.00
#
_symmetry.space_group_name_H-M   'P 1'
#
loop_
_entity.id
_entity.type
_entity.pdbx_description
1 polymer ?
#
loop_
_entity_poly.entity_id
_entity_poly.type
_entity_poly.pdbx_seq_one_letter_code
_entity_poly.pdbx_strand_id
1 'polypeptide(L)'
;EGPVILAAFATVSLTLKLLAYLRGFNTTGWLISVLVQNFWDVRGFLIVLFVILVGFTCVFRVLIGPCPVDTMKCDVNYFQNIWVSFLSTIEMTMLASYERQVFDGSYSQLPAVLFFCLAILVVFVVSLNALITILGDSFSRVQENATANRRKELAELIVDYLSLLPERVRNRIERNTIYFHALLEADAHGDLLINKDDWQGGLNALKRDLTDLQEKNCEFTIREIERLRNDMGTDISFLREELATTLAEL
;
A
#
# COMPACT_ATOMS: atom_id res chain seq x y z
N GLU A 1 -23.11 -12.71 -18.26
CA GLU A 1 -22.71 -11.98 -17.04
C GLU A 1 -21.20 -11.75 -16.91
N GLY A 2 -20.34 -12.70 -17.31
CA GLY A 2 -18.87 -12.54 -17.32
C GLY A 2 -18.30 -11.24 -17.93
N PRO A 3 -18.77 -10.74 -19.10
CA PRO A 3 -18.17 -9.53 -19.69
C PRO A 3 -18.50 -8.24 -18.92
N VAL A 4 -19.64 -8.18 -18.23
CA VAL A 4 -20.03 -6.98 -17.46
C VAL A 4 -19.20 -6.85 -16.19
N ILE A 5 -18.96 -7.97 -15.50
CA ILE A 5 -18.12 -8.00 -14.30
C ILE A 5 -16.69 -7.60 -14.66
N LEU A 6 -16.15 -8.17 -15.75
CA LEU A 6 -14.83 -7.81 -16.24
C LEU A 6 -14.74 -6.33 -16.63
N ALA A 7 -15.75 -5.80 -17.32
CA ALA A 7 -15.81 -4.38 -17.70
C ALA A 7 -15.87 -3.47 -16.45
N ALA A 8 -16.58 -3.85 -15.40
CA ALA A 8 -16.62 -3.09 -14.15
C ALA A 8 -15.24 -3.02 -13.47
N PHE A 9 -14.56 -4.16 -13.34
CA PHE A 9 -13.20 -4.21 -12.78
C PHE A 9 -12.20 -3.43 -13.64
N ALA A 10 -12.29 -3.55 -14.97
CA ALA A 10 -11.44 -2.81 -15.90
C ALA A 10 -11.66 -1.30 -15.75
N THR A 11 -12.92 -0.86 -15.66
CA THR A 11 -13.27 0.56 -15.51
C THR A 11 -12.69 1.13 -14.21
N VAL A 12 -12.88 0.45 -13.07
CA VAL A 12 -12.31 0.89 -11.78
C VAL A 12 -10.78 0.93 -11.84
N SER A 13 -10.16 -0.10 -12.42
CA SER A 13 -8.70 -0.17 -12.56
C SER A 13 -8.13 0.96 -13.43
N LEU A 14 -8.84 1.31 -14.52
CA LEU A 14 -8.48 2.44 -15.37
C LEU A 14 -8.62 3.77 -14.62
N THR A 15 -9.67 3.94 -13.80
CA THR A 15 -9.83 5.13 -12.95
C THR A 15 -8.70 5.25 -11.93
N LEU A 16 -8.25 4.14 -11.32
CA LEU A 16 -7.10 4.14 -10.41
C LEU A 16 -5.79 4.50 -11.12
N LYS A 17 -5.57 4.00 -12.35
CA LYS A 17 -4.44 4.40 -13.19
C LYS A 17 -4.49 5.90 -13.55
N LEU A 18 -5.68 6.42 -13.86
CA LEU A 18 -5.87 7.85 -14.10
C LEU A 18 -5.50 8.68 -12.87
N LEU A 19 -5.89 8.23 -11.67
CA LEU A 19 -5.51 8.88 -10.41
C LEU A 19 -4.00 8.81 -10.17
N ALA A 20 -3.35 7.70 -10.54
CA ALA A 20 -1.89 7.58 -10.47
C ALA A 20 -1.16 8.55 -11.43
N TYR A 21 -1.70 8.84 -12.61
CA TYR A 21 -1.12 9.85 -13.50
C TYR A 21 -1.14 11.26 -12.91
N LEU A 22 -2.12 11.58 -12.06
CA LEU A 22 -2.16 12.86 -11.35
C LEU A 22 -0.98 13.03 -10.37
N ARG A 23 -0.22 11.96 -10.07
CA ARG A 23 1.05 12.00 -9.32
C ARG A 23 2.11 12.85 -10.03
N GLY A 24 2.09 12.90 -11.37
CA GLY A 24 3.09 13.62 -12.17
C GLY A 24 2.98 15.14 -12.13
N PHE A 25 1.88 15.71 -11.62
CA PHE A 25 1.74 17.16 -11.50
C PHE A 25 2.29 17.66 -10.17
N ASN A 26 3.07 18.75 -10.22
CA ASN A 26 3.73 19.34 -9.05
C ASN A 26 2.77 19.70 -7.89
N THR A 27 1.52 20.07 -8.19
CA THR A 27 0.55 20.51 -7.18
C THR A 27 -0.28 19.36 -6.61
N THR A 28 -0.69 18.38 -7.43
CA THR A 28 -1.54 17.26 -6.98
C THR A 28 -0.76 16.02 -6.55
N GLY A 29 0.52 15.90 -6.96
CA GLY A 29 1.29 14.70 -6.74
C GLY A 29 1.64 14.40 -5.28
N TRP A 30 1.83 15.45 -4.48
CA TRP A 30 2.01 15.30 -3.04
C TRP A 30 0.73 14.78 -2.38
N LEU A 31 -0.45 15.32 -2.71
CA LEU A 31 -1.73 14.89 -2.13
C LEU A 31 -2.00 13.41 -2.40
N ILE A 32 -1.72 12.96 -3.63
CA ILE A 32 -1.91 11.56 -4.03
C ILE A 32 -0.94 10.63 -3.30
N SER A 33 0.31 11.08 -3.11
CA SER A 33 1.31 10.30 -2.36
C SER A 33 0.87 10.10 -0.91
N VAL A 34 0.32 11.14 -0.27
CA VAL A 34 -0.27 11.04 1.09
C VAL A 34 -1.48 10.10 1.09
N LEU A 35 -2.37 10.21 0.11
CA LEU A 35 -3.55 9.35 0.00
C LEU A 35 -3.17 7.87 -0.13
N VAL A 36 -2.25 7.54 -1.03
CA VAL A 36 -1.79 6.16 -1.22
C VAL A 36 -1.15 5.63 0.06
N GLN A 37 -0.29 6.41 0.70
CA GLN A 37 0.35 6.02 1.96
C GLN A 37 -0.70 5.70 3.04
N ASN A 38 -1.72 6.55 3.18
CA ASN A 38 -2.80 6.35 4.15
C ASN A 38 -3.56 5.02 3.93
N PHE A 39 -3.78 4.59 2.67
CA PHE A 39 -4.39 3.29 2.40
C PHE A 39 -3.57 2.10 2.92
N TRP A 40 -2.24 2.22 2.97
CA TRP A 40 -1.38 1.18 3.53
C TRP A 40 -1.38 1.21 5.06
N ASP A 41 -1.33 2.41 5.62
CA ASP A 41 -1.22 2.60 7.08
C ASP A 41 -2.53 2.22 7.82
N VAL A 42 -3.69 2.37 7.17
CA VAL A 42 -5.01 2.01 7.73
C VAL A 42 -5.22 0.49 7.87
N ARG A 43 -4.39 -0.36 7.27
CA ARG A 43 -4.58 -1.82 7.29
C ARG A 43 -4.61 -2.44 8.69
N GLY A 44 -3.74 -1.98 9.58
CA GLY A 44 -3.71 -2.47 10.96
C GLY A 44 -5.01 -2.14 11.70
N PHE A 45 -5.53 -0.93 11.49
CA PHE A 45 -6.82 -0.49 12.04
C PHE A 45 -7.99 -1.34 11.50
N LEU A 46 -8.01 -1.65 10.20
CA LEU A 46 -9.09 -2.46 9.60
C LEU A 46 -9.19 -3.86 10.23
N ILE A 47 -8.07 -4.46 10.65
CA ILE A 47 -8.09 -5.77 11.33
C ILE A 47 -8.77 -5.65 12.69
N VAL A 48 -8.40 -4.65 13.50
CA VAL A 48 -9.01 -4.41 14.81
C VAL A 48 -10.52 -4.15 14.65
N LEU A 49 -10.87 -3.31 13.68
CA LEU A 49 -12.25 -2.99 13.38
C LEU A 49 -13.05 -4.21 12.93
N PHE A 50 -12.47 -5.06 12.08
CA PHE A 50 -13.10 -6.30 11.62
C PHE A 50 -13.43 -7.24 12.79
N VAL A 51 -12.51 -7.41 13.75
CA VAL A 51 -12.75 -8.24 14.94
C VAL A 51 -13.90 -7.69 15.78
N ILE A 52 -13.94 -6.37 15.99
CA ILE A 52 -15.04 -5.71 16.72
C ILE A 52 -16.38 -5.93 16.00
N LEU A 53 -16.41 -5.73 14.68
CA LEU A 53 -17.62 -5.91 13.87
C LEU A 53 -18.13 -7.35 13.89
N VAL A 54 -17.24 -8.34 13.79
CA VAL A 54 -17.62 -9.76 13.90
C VAL A 54 -18.21 -10.05 15.29
N GLY A 55 -17.59 -9.52 16.35
CA GLY A 55 -18.11 -9.65 17.72
C GLY A 55 -19.54 -9.12 17.87
N PHE A 56 -19.79 -7.89 17.41
CA PHE A 56 -21.13 -7.30 17.45
C PHE A 56 -22.12 -7.98 16.49
N THR A 57 -21.66 -8.48 15.34
CA THR A 57 -22.49 -9.28 14.42
C THR A 57 -23.06 -10.51 15.13
N CYS A 58 -22.24 -11.22 15.91
CA CYS A 58 -22.69 -12.36 16.70
C CYS A 58 -23.72 -11.94 17.77
N VAL A 59 -23.50 -10.84 18.47
CA VAL A 59 -24.44 -10.31 19.47
C VAL A 59 -25.78 -9.97 18.83
N PHE A 60 -25.79 -9.22 17.72
CA PHE A 60 -27.03 -8.85 17.02
C PHE A 60 -27.74 -10.07 16.45
N ARG A 61 -27.01 -11.07 15.96
CA ARG A 61 -27.62 -12.33 15.49
C ARG A 61 -28.28 -13.11 16.62
N VAL A 62 -27.75 -13.10 17.83
CA VAL A 62 -28.39 -13.77 18.98
C VAL A 62 -29.62 -12.99 19.45
N LEU A 63 -29.55 -11.66 19.42
CA LEU A 63 -30.53 -10.79 20.05
C LEU A 63 -31.72 -10.44 19.15
N ILE A 64 -31.46 -10.31 17.86
CA ILE A 64 -32.45 -10.01 16.81
C ILE A 64 -32.83 -11.32 16.12
N GLY A 65 -31.83 -12.08 15.65
CA GLY A 65 -32.00 -13.43 15.11
C GLY A 65 -32.97 -13.56 13.93
N PRO A 66 -33.05 -14.75 13.31
CA PRO A 66 -34.08 -15.03 12.32
C PRO A 66 -35.44 -15.10 13.02
N CYS A 67 -36.42 -14.36 12.52
CA CYS A 67 -37.79 -14.46 13.03
C CYS A 67 -38.34 -15.87 12.81
N PRO A 68 -39.01 -16.47 13.80
CA PRO A 68 -39.76 -17.70 13.58
C PRO A 68 -40.86 -17.44 12.54
N VAL A 69 -41.03 -18.41 11.62
CA VAL A 69 -41.84 -18.33 10.39
C VAL A 69 -43.32 -17.98 10.65
N ASP A 70 -43.80 -18.14 11.89
CA ASP A 70 -45.22 -17.98 12.25
C ASP A 70 -45.63 -16.57 12.71
N THR A 71 -44.72 -15.60 12.78
CA THR A 71 -45.07 -14.22 13.14
C THR A 71 -45.09 -13.31 11.93
N MET A 72 -46.30 -12.88 11.53
CA MET A 72 -46.64 -11.94 10.44
C MET A 72 -46.04 -10.51 10.58
N LYS A 73 -44.99 -10.33 11.39
CA LYS A 73 -44.36 -9.04 11.71
C LYS A 73 -42.97 -8.83 11.11
N CYS A 74 -42.41 -9.82 10.40
CA CYS A 74 -41.05 -9.74 9.86
C CYS A 74 -41.04 -9.81 8.33
N ASP A 75 -41.35 -8.69 7.66
CA ASP A 75 -41.27 -8.59 6.19
C ASP A 75 -39.82 -8.55 5.67
N VAL A 76 -38.85 -8.15 6.51
CA VAL A 76 -37.43 -8.02 6.11
C VAL A 76 -36.53 -8.70 7.15
N ASN A 77 -35.80 -9.72 6.73
CA ASN A 77 -34.90 -10.46 7.61
C ASN A 77 -33.45 -9.98 7.47
N TYR A 78 -33.05 -9.01 8.27
CA TYR A 78 -31.69 -8.44 8.28
C TYR A 78 -30.61 -9.41 8.81
N PHE A 79 -31.00 -10.49 9.51
CA PHE A 79 -30.05 -11.38 10.20
C PHE A 79 -30.18 -12.89 9.87
N GLN A 80 -30.61 -13.25 8.65
CA GLN A 80 -30.77 -14.67 8.25
C GLN A 80 -29.45 -15.45 8.24
N ASN A 81 -28.49 -14.94 7.47
CA ASN A 81 -27.20 -15.59 7.18
C ASN A 81 -26.06 -14.78 7.76
N ILE A 82 -24.94 -15.42 8.11
CA ILE A 82 -23.79 -14.73 8.72
C ILE A 82 -23.28 -13.57 7.87
N TRP A 83 -23.26 -13.75 6.54
CA TRP A 83 -22.85 -12.73 5.59
C TRP A 83 -23.80 -11.53 5.55
N VAL A 84 -25.11 -11.78 5.53
CA VAL A 84 -26.13 -10.72 5.54
C VAL A 84 -26.09 -9.99 6.89
N SER A 85 -26.00 -10.73 8.00
CA SER A 85 -25.84 -10.16 9.34
C SER A 85 -24.61 -9.27 9.46
N PHE A 86 -23.49 -9.67 8.88
CA PHE A 86 -22.25 -8.89 8.90
C PHE A 86 -22.41 -7.59 8.11
N LEU A 87 -22.98 -7.66 6.90
CA LEU A 87 -23.25 -6.47 6.07
C LEU A 87 -24.24 -5.52 6.75
N SER A 88 -25.33 -6.05 7.32
CA SER A 88 -26.29 -5.25 8.08
C SER A 88 -25.66 -4.63 9.33
N THR A 89 -24.74 -5.33 9.99
CA THR A 89 -23.99 -4.77 11.13
C THR A 89 -23.10 -3.61 10.70
N ILE A 90 -22.43 -3.70 9.54
CA ILE A 90 -21.65 -2.60 8.96
C ILE A 90 -22.57 -1.41 8.66
N GLU A 91 -23.70 -1.64 8.01
CA GLU A 91 -24.66 -0.58 7.68
C GLU A 91 -25.17 0.14 8.94
N MET A 92 -25.54 -0.64 9.96
CA MET A 92 -26.05 -0.11 11.23
C MET A 92 -24.98 0.65 12.03
N THR A 93 -23.72 0.21 12.02
CA THR A 93 -22.68 0.77 12.90
C THR A 93 -21.79 1.82 12.22
N MET A 94 -21.43 1.65 10.94
CA MET A 94 -20.55 2.56 10.20
C MET A 94 -21.32 3.67 9.51
N LEU A 95 -22.38 3.31 8.77
CA LEU A 95 -23.23 4.26 8.07
C LEU A 95 -24.26 4.91 9.02
N ALA A 96 -24.39 4.38 10.25
CA ALA A 96 -25.40 4.75 11.23
C ALA A 96 -26.82 4.74 10.63
N SER A 97 -27.05 3.86 9.64
CA SER A 97 -28.31 3.71 8.94
C SER A 97 -29.08 2.55 9.57
N TYR A 98 -30.22 2.84 10.19
CA TYR A 98 -31.06 1.80 10.77
C TYR A 98 -32.54 2.18 10.74
N GLU A 99 -33.39 1.17 10.53
CA GLU A 99 -34.83 1.30 10.67
C GLU A 99 -35.28 0.86 12.05
N ARG A 100 -36.25 1.57 12.64
CA ARG A 100 -36.78 1.26 13.98
C ARG A 100 -37.36 -0.15 14.07
N GLN A 101 -37.90 -0.63 12.94
CA GLN A 101 -38.53 -1.95 12.79
C GLN A 101 -37.57 -3.11 13.06
N VAL A 102 -36.25 -2.90 12.91
CA VAL A 102 -35.21 -3.90 13.21
C VAL A 102 -35.25 -4.32 14.69
N PHE A 103 -35.56 -3.39 15.59
CA PHE A 103 -35.59 -3.65 17.04
C PHE A 103 -36.95 -4.18 17.53
N ASP A 104 -38.01 -3.99 16.75
CA ASP A 104 -39.36 -4.43 17.10
C ASP A 104 -39.53 -5.96 16.97
N GLY A 105 -38.70 -6.61 16.13
CA GLY A 105 -38.63 -8.07 16.00
C GLY A 105 -37.67 -8.77 16.97
N SER A 106 -37.01 -8.02 17.86
CA SER A 106 -35.99 -8.57 18.77
C SER A 106 -36.60 -9.33 19.95
N TYR A 107 -35.88 -10.35 20.48
CA TYR A 107 -36.28 -11.08 21.70
C TYR A 107 -36.50 -10.15 22.90
N SER A 108 -35.70 -9.08 22.97
CA SER A 108 -35.81 -8.06 24.01
C SER A 108 -35.28 -6.72 23.46
N GLN A 109 -36.18 -5.76 23.33
CA GLN A 109 -35.90 -4.45 22.71
C GLN A 109 -34.86 -3.63 23.48
N LEU A 110 -34.94 -3.66 24.82
CA LEU A 110 -34.09 -2.83 25.69
C LEU A 110 -32.60 -3.19 25.58
N PRO A 111 -32.16 -4.45 25.76
CA PRO A 111 -30.75 -4.82 25.53
C PRO A 111 -30.34 -4.68 24.06
N ALA A 112 -31.24 -4.86 23.08
CA ALA A 112 -30.92 -4.68 21.67
C ALA A 112 -30.49 -3.24 21.36
N VAL A 113 -31.25 -2.27 21.86
CA VAL A 113 -30.91 -0.85 21.75
C VAL A 113 -29.65 -0.51 22.54
N LEU A 114 -29.45 -1.08 23.73
CA LEU A 114 -28.23 -0.83 24.52
C LEU A 114 -26.95 -1.32 23.81
N PHE A 115 -26.95 -2.56 23.32
CA PHE A 115 -25.80 -3.11 22.58
C PHE A 115 -25.58 -2.38 21.25
N PHE A 116 -26.65 -1.89 20.62
CA PHE A 116 -26.54 -1.03 19.45
C PHE A 116 -25.85 0.30 19.74
N CYS A 117 -26.29 1.03 20.77
CA CYS A 117 -25.63 2.26 21.21
C CYS A 117 -24.17 2.02 21.61
N LEU A 118 -23.89 0.91 22.30
CA LEU A 118 -22.53 0.51 22.66
C LEU A 118 -21.68 0.23 21.42
N ALA A 119 -22.22 -0.48 20.42
CA ALA A 119 -21.52 -0.79 19.18
C ALA A 119 -21.14 0.48 18.42
N ILE A 120 -22.08 1.43 18.26
CA ILE A 120 -21.81 2.72 17.62
C ILE A 120 -20.75 3.48 18.41
N LEU A 121 -20.87 3.57 19.73
CA LEU A 121 -19.91 4.30 20.56
C LEU A 121 -18.51 3.71 20.40
N VAL A 122 -18.36 2.39 20.56
CA VAL A 122 -17.07 1.71 20.44
C VAL A 122 -16.50 1.89 19.03
N VAL A 123 -17.29 1.66 17.99
CA VAL A 123 -16.86 1.84 16.59
C VAL A 123 -16.44 3.28 16.35
N PHE A 124 -17.20 4.27 16.78
CA PHE A 124 -16.91 5.68 16.52
C PHE A 124 -15.68 6.17 17.28
N VAL A 125 -15.56 5.81 18.57
CA VAL A 125 -14.39 6.15 19.39
C VAL A 125 -13.13 5.51 18.82
N VAL A 126 -13.18 4.22 18.48
CA VAL A 126 -12.03 3.50 17.91
C VAL A 126 -11.70 4.05 16.52
N SER A 127 -12.71 4.27 15.67
CA SER A 127 -12.50 4.75 14.29
C SER A 127 -11.95 6.16 14.24
N LEU A 128 -12.55 7.11 14.98
CA LEU A 128 -12.08 8.49 14.95
C LEU A 128 -10.69 8.64 15.56
N ASN A 129 -10.44 8.04 16.73
CA ASN A 129 -9.15 8.20 17.40
C ASN A 129 -8.02 7.54 16.59
N ALA A 130 -8.24 6.33 16.07
CA ALA A 130 -7.22 5.65 15.28
C ALA A 130 -6.99 6.35 13.93
N LEU A 131 -8.05 6.76 13.24
CA LEU A 131 -7.95 7.38 11.91
C LEU A 131 -7.23 8.73 11.97
N ILE A 132 -7.49 9.56 12.99
CA ILE A 132 -6.80 10.84 13.17
C ILE A 132 -5.31 10.60 13.46
N THR A 133 -4.97 9.67 14.36
CA THR A 133 -3.57 9.36 14.67
C THR A 133 -2.80 8.85 13.44
N ILE A 134 -3.40 7.89 12.71
CA ILE A 134 -2.76 7.31 11.52
C ILE A 134 -2.57 8.37 10.44
N LEU A 135 -3.60 9.18 10.15
CA LEU A 135 -3.52 10.27 9.17
C LEU A 135 -2.43 11.29 9.51
N GLY A 136 -2.33 11.69 10.79
CA GLY A 136 -1.32 12.64 11.24
C GLY A 136 0.11 12.12 11.04
N ASP A 137 0.33 10.85 11.38
CA ASP A 137 1.61 10.17 11.20
C ASP A 137 1.98 9.99 9.73
N SER A 138 1.06 9.50 8.90
CA SER A 138 1.28 9.33 7.45
C SER A 138 1.58 10.66 6.77
N PHE A 139 0.83 11.71 7.12
CA PHE A 139 1.03 13.06 6.60
C PHE A 139 2.43 13.58 6.93
N SER A 140 2.85 13.46 8.20
CA SER A 140 4.17 13.92 8.65
C SER A 140 5.30 13.17 7.96
N ARG A 141 5.20 11.84 7.85
CA ARG A 141 6.19 11.00 7.14
C ARG A 141 6.34 11.36 5.68
N VAL A 142 5.23 11.60 4.96
CA VAL A 142 5.28 11.96 3.54
C VAL A 142 5.82 13.37 3.36
N GLN A 143 5.49 14.31 4.26
CA GLN A 143 6.00 15.67 4.19
C GLN A 143 7.50 15.77 4.49
N GLU A 144 7.99 15.03 5.48
CA GLU A 144 9.43 14.96 5.81
C GLU A 144 10.24 14.40 4.65
N ASN A 145 9.74 13.34 4.00
CA ASN A 145 10.43 12.68 2.89
C ASN A 145 10.12 13.27 1.51
N ALA A 146 9.25 14.28 1.40
CA ALA A 146 8.80 14.81 0.10
C ALA A 146 9.95 15.35 -0.74
N THR A 147 10.89 16.07 -0.11
CA THR A 147 12.05 16.65 -0.80
C THR A 147 13.05 15.58 -1.24
N ALA A 148 13.31 14.59 -0.38
CA ALA A 148 14.18 13.46 -0.66
C ALA A 148 13.60 12.57 -1.77
N ASN A 149 12.33 12.18 -1.66
CA ASN A 149 11.64 11.39 -2.69
C ASN A 149 11.61 12.13 -4.03
N ARG A 150 11.37 13.44 -4.04
CA ARG A 150 11.41 14.24 -5.27
C ARG A 150 12.80 14.23 -5.92
N ARG A 151 13.87 14.40 -5.12
CA ARG A 151 15.25 14.35 -5.65
C ARG A 151 15.59 12.95 -6.18
N LYS A 152 15.12 11.90 -5.50
CA LYS A 152 15.26 10.52 -5.94
C LYS A 152 14.52 10.28 -7.27
N GLU A 153 13.26 10.67 -7.39
CA GLU A 153 12.47 10.52 -8.63
C GLU A 153 13.12 11.27 -9.80
N LEU A 154 13.66 12.47 -9.57
CA LEU A 154 14.40 13.21 -10.59
C LEU A 154 15.69 12.49 -10.99
N ALA A 155 16.42 11.91 -10.03
CA ALA A 155 17.63 11.15 -10.31
C ALA A 155 17.33 9.88 -11.10
N GLU A 156 16.28 9.13 -10.74
CA GLU A 156 15.81 7.96 -11.49
C GLU A 156 15.45 8.34 -12.93
N LEU A 157 14.70 9.44 -13.12
CA LEU A 157 14.34 9.93 -14.44
C LEU A 157 15.56 10.36 -15.28
N ILE A 158 16.57 10.97 -14.64
CA ILE A 158 17.84 11.31 -15.32
C ILE A 158 18.56 10.04 -15.77
N VAL A 159 18.63 9.00 -14.93
CA VAL A 159 19.27 7.72 -15.25
C VAL A 159 18.53 7.02 -16.40
N ASP A 160 17.21 6.96 -16.34
CA ASP A 160 16.37 6.39 -17.40
C ASP A 160 16.60 7.13 -18.73
N TYR A 161 16.63 8.46 -18.69
CA TYR A 161 16.87 9.27 -19.88
C TYR A 161 18.30 9.06 -20.43
N LEU A 162 19.31 8.95 -19.57
CA LEU A 162 20.68 8.63 -19.99
C LEU A 162 20.78 7.25 -20.64
N SER A 163 20.00 6.27 -20.18
CA SER A 163 19.98 4.92 -20.75
C SER A 163 19.42 4.86 -22.17
N LEU A 164 18.53 5.80 -22.52
CA LEU A 164 17.94 5.94 -23.86
C LEU A 164 18.86 6.66 -24.86
N LEU A 165 19.94 7.31 -24.40
CA LEU A 165 20.84 8.06 -25.26
C LEU A 165 21.88 7.16 -25.96
N PRO A 166 22.32 7.50 -27.19
CA PRO A 166 23.44 6.81 -27.85
C PRO A 166 24.73 6.90 -27.03
N GLU A 167 25.51 5.82 -27.00
CA GLU A 167 26.71 5.69 -26.15
C GLU A 167 27.69 6.87 -26.27
N ARG A 168 27.89 7.42 -27.48
CA ARG A 168 28.79 8.58 -27.69
C ARG A 168 28.33 9.82 -26.94
N VAL A 169 27.01 10.07 -26.90
CA VAL A 169 26.42 11.22 -26.21
C VAL A 169 26.47 11.00 -24.70
N ARG A 170 26.09 9.79 -24.25
CA ARG A 170 26.17 9.39 -22.84
C ARG A 170 27.59 9.54 -22.28
N ASN A 171 28.58 8.93 -22.94
CA ASN A 171 29.98 8.97 -22.51
C ASN A 171 30.59 10.38 -22.50
N ARG A 172 30.02 11.32 -23.27
CA ARG A 172 30.41 12.74 -23.25
C ARG A 172 29.81 13.46 -22.04
N ILE A 173 28.53 13.22 -21.77
CA ILE A 173 27.83 13.80 -20.61
C ILE A 173 28.47 13.29 -19.33
N GLU A 174 28.62 11.97 -19.19
CA GLU A 174 29.24 11.34 -18.01
C GLU A 174 30.63 11.91 -17.74
N ARG A 175 31.47 12.05 -18.78
CA ARG A 175 32.80 12.66 -18.66
C ARG A 175 32.78 14.10 -18.14
N ASN A 176 31.76 14.86 -18.52
CA ASN A 176 31.61 16.25 -18.07
C ASN A 176 31.02 16.34 -16.66
N THR A 177 30.35 15.31 -16.16
CA THR A 177 29.66 15.31 -14.86
C THR A 177 30.32 14.41 -13.80
N ILE A 178 31.54 13.92 -14.05
CA ILE A 178 32.29 13.07 -13.09
C ILE A 178 32.56 13.82 -11.77
N TYR A 179 32.75 15.14 -11.85
CA TYR A 179 33.13 15.96 -10.71
C TYR A 179 31.90 16.67 -10.13
N PHE A 180 31.71 16.55 -8.82
CA PHE A 180 30.73 17.34 -8.08
C PHE A 180 31.42 18.57 -7.49
N HIS A 181 30.89 19.76 -7.77
CA HIS A 181 31.43 21.00 -7.24
C HIS A 181 30.75 21.35 -5.92
N ALA A 182 31.54 21.50 -4.86
CA ALA A 182 31.09 22.03 -3.57
C ALA A 182 31.70 23.41 -3.34
N LEU A 183 30.87 24.41 -3.04
CA LEU A 183 31.31 25.73 -2.60
C LEU A 183 31.61 25.65 -1.11
N LEU A 184 32.85 25.97 -0.74
CA LEU A 184 33.35 25.89 0.63
C LEU A 184 33.81 27.28 1.05
N GLU A 185 33.58 27.62 2.31
CA GLU A 185 34.02 28.89 2.88
C GLU A 185 35.55 28.87 3.03
N ALA A 186 36.19 29.92 2.52
CA ALA A 186 37.63 30.13 2.62
C ALA A 186 37.90 31.42 3.40
N ASP A 187 38.99 31.43 4.15
CA ASP A 187 39.44 32.60 4.88
C ASP A 187 39.97 33.69 3.90
N ALA A 188 40.37 34.85 4.44
CA ALA A 188 40.91 35.94 3.64
C ALA A 188 42.23 35.61 2.90
N HIS A 189 42.92 34.53 3.30
CA HIS A 189 44.14 34.02 2.67
C HIS A 189 43.84 32.93 1.64
N GLY A 190 42.58 32.50 1.49
CA GLY A 190 42.15 31.45 0.58
C GLY A 190 42.25 30.04 1.17
N ASP A 191 42.55 29.91 2.47
CA ASP A 191 42.58 28.63 3.16
C ASP A 191 41.17 28.22 3.56
N LEU A 192 40.82 26.96 3.29
CA LEU A 192 39.51 26.41 3.59
C LEU A 192 39.28 26.41 5.11
N LEU A 193 38.19 27.03 5.57
CA LEU A 193 37.83 27.14 7.00
C LEU A 193 37.32 25.82 7.62
N ILE A 194 37.34 24.73 6.85
CA ILE A 194 36.79 23.44 7.24
C ILE A 194 37.84 22.64 8.00
N ASN A 195 37.47 22.19 9.20
CA ASN A 195 38.23 21.20 9.93
C ASN A 195 38.26 19.90 9.10
N LYS A 196 39.47 19.45 8.72
CA LYS A 196 39.68 18.37 7.72
C LYS A 196 38.93 17.08 8.07
N ASP A 197 38.66 16.85 9.34
CA ASP A 197 38.02 15.66 9.90
C ASP A 197 36.49 15.64 9.70
N ASP A 198 35.80 16.79 9.72
CA ASP A 198 34.33 16.85 9.57
C ASP A 198 33.89 16.48 8.14
N TRP A 199 34.62 16.97 7.12
CA TRP A 199 34.33 16.65 5.72
C TRP A 199 34.73 15.22 5.35
N GLN A 200 35.88 14.75 5.85
CA GLN A 200 36.30 13.35 5.62
C GLN A 200 35.32 12.37 6.26
N GLY A 201 34.76 12.68 7.43
CA GLY A 201 33.75 11.85 8.08
C GLY A 201 32.50 11.68 7.21
N GLY A 202 31.91 12.78 6.74
CA GLY A 202 30.72 12.75 5.90
C GLY A 202 30.94 12.09 4.53
N LEU A 203 32.07 12.39 3.87
CA LEU A 203 32.39 11.79 2.57
C LEU A 203 32.76 10.31 2.69
N ASN A 204 33.46 9.91 3.75
CA ASN A 204 33.77 8.50 4.00
C ASN A 204 32.51 7.71 4.41
N ALA A 205 31.57 8.33 5.13
CA ALA A 205 30.26 7.75 5.41
C ALA A 205 29.47 7.55 4.11
N LEU A 206 29.37 8.56 3.25
CA LEU A 206 28.72 8.45 1.94
C LEU A 206 29.41 7.39 1.06
N LYS A 207 30.74 7.35 1.04
CA LYS A 207 31.52 6.37 0.28
C LYS A 207 31.24 4.95 0.79
N ARG A 208 31.18 4.75 2.10
CA ARG A 208 30.77 3.47 2.72
C ARG A 208 29.36 3.09 2.31
N ASP A 209 28.39 4.00 2.45
CA ASP A 209 27.00 3.73 2.06
C ASP A 209 26.87 3.37 0.57
N LEU A 210 27.62 4.04 -0.30
CA LEU A 210 27.67 3.71 -1.73
C LEU A 210 28.32 2.36 -2.02
N THR A 211 29.39 2.01 -1.30
CA THR A 211 30.04 0.70 -1.46
C THR A 211 29.14 -0.42 -0.95
N ASP A 212 28.49 -0.24 0.20
CA ASP A 212 27.49 -1.17 0.74
C ASP A 212 26.30 -1.34 -0.20
N LEU A 213 25.81 -0.26 -0.81
CA LEU A 213 24.75 -0.32 -1.83
C LEU A 213 25.20 -1.05 -3.09
N GLN A 214 26.43 -0.80 -3.55
CA GLN A 214 26.99 -1.48 -4.71
C GLN A 214 27.17 -2.98 -4.45
N GLU A 215 27.62 -3.35 -3.25
CA GLU A 215 27.79 -4.74 -2.82
C GLU A 215 26.44 -5.46 -2.72
N LYS A 216 25.42 -4.83 -2.10
CA LYS A 216 24.05 -5.35 -2.06
C LYS A 216 23.44 -5.53 -3.46
N ASN A 217 23.63 -4.57 -4.36
CA ASN A 217 23.17 -4.69 -5.74
C ASN A 217 23.90 -5.83 -6.47
N CYS A 218 25.21 -5.98 -6.25
CA CYS A 218 25.99 -7.07 -6.83
C CYS A 218 25.51 -8.44 -6.34
N GLU A 219 25.31 -8.60 -5.03
CA GLU A 219 24.73 -9.83 -4.45
C GLU A 219 23.35 -10.15 -5.03
N PHE A 220 22.48 -9.13 -5.14
CA PHE A 220 21.15 -9.30 -5.72
C PHE A 220 21.24 -9.79 -7.17
N THR A 221 22.09 -9.15 -7.97
CA THR A 221 22.27 -9.50 -9.40
C THR A 221 22.83 -10.92 -9.55
N ILE A 222 23.80 -11.31 -8.71
CA ILE A 222 24.37 -12.67 -8.71
C ILE A 222 23.30 -13.71 -8.37
N ARG A 223 22.48 -13.47 -7.33
CA ARG A 223 21.39 -14.38 -6.95
C ARG A 223 20.35 -14.53 -8.06
N GLU A 224 20.08 -13.45 -8.79
CA GLU A 224 19.13 -13.46 -9.90
C GLU A 224 19.68 -14.27 -11.10
N ILE A 225 20.96 -14.12 -11.42
CA ILE A 225 21.66 -14.94 -12.42
C ILE A 225 21.65 -16.43 -12.02
N GLU A 226 21.88 -16.76 -10.75
CA GLU A 226 21.83 -18.14 -10.27
C GLU A 226 20.43 -18.75 -10.36
N ARG A 227 19.38 -17.99 -10.05
CA ARG A 227 17.99 -18.44 -10.26
C ARG A 227 17.71 -18.73 -11.73
N LEU A 228 18.01 -17.77 -12.61
CA LEU A 228 17.80 -17.94 -14.06
C LEU A 228 18.57 -19.14 -14.61
N ARG A 229 19.79 -19.38 -14.13
CA ARG A 229 20.58 -20.56 -14.52
C ARG A 229 19.93 -21.87 -14.07
N ASN A 230 19.38 -21.92 -12.87
CA ASN A 230 18.69 -23.11 -12.37
C ASN A 230 17.39 -23.37 -13.13
N ASP A 231 16.60 -22.33 -13.41
CA ASP A 231 15.36 -22.42 -14.18
C ASP A 231 15.64 -22.92 -15.61
N MET A 232 16.68 -22.38 -16.28
CA MET A 232 17.13 -22.91 -17.58
C MET A 232 17.60 -24.37 -17.50
N GLY A 233 18.26 -24.75 -16.40
CA GLY A 233 18.70 -26.13 -16.18
C GLY A 233 17.53 -27.10 -16.07
N THR A 234 16.47 -26.71 -15.36
CA THR A 234 15.24 -27.50 -15.24
C THR A 234 14.52 -27.62 -16.57
N ASP A 235 14.41 -26.54 -17.34
CA ASP A 235 13.77 -26.56 -18.66
C ASP A 235 14.51 -27.46 -19.66
N ILE A 236 15.85 -27.43 -19.65
CA ILE A 236 16.67 -28.32 -20.49
C ILE A 236 16.49 -29.79 -20.09
N SER A 237 16.41 -30.08 -18.79
CA SER A 237 16.17 -31.46 -18.33
C SER A 237 14.78 -31.96 -18.74
N PHE A 238 13.76 -31.11 -18.63
CA PHE A 238 12.40 -31.41 -19.05
C PHE A 238 12.33 -31.69 -20.56
N LEU A 239 12.93 -30.83 -21.39
CA LEU A 239 12.99 -31.03 -22.84
C LEU A 239 13.75 -32.30 -23.23
N ARG A 240 14.81 -32.67 -22.48
CA ARG A 240 15.52 -33.94 -22.71
C ARG A 240 14.65 -35.15 -22.41
N GLU A 241 13.86 -35.08 -21.35
CA GLU A 241 12.94 -36.15 -20.94
C GLU A 241 11.82 -36.31 -21.97
N GLU A 242 11.25 -35.20 -22.45
CA GLU A 242 10.22 -35.17 -23.51
C GLU A 242 10.76 -35.66 -24.87
N LEU A 243 12.02 -35.35 -25.20
CA LEU A 243 12.66 -35.86 -26.41
C LEU A 243 12.96 -37.37 -26.30
N ALA A 244 13.27 -37.86 -25.10
CA ALA A 244 13.51 -39.27 -24.85
C ALA A 244 12.22 -40.10 -24.93
N THR A 245 11.10 -39.58 -24.43
CA THR A 245 9.79 -40.24 -24.54
C THR A 245 9.30 -40.29 -25.99
N THR A 246 9.41 -39.18 -26.73
CA THR A 246 9.02 -39.14 -28.16
C THR A 246 9.85 -40.05 -29.05
N LEU A 247 11.15 -40.21 -28.77
CA LEU A 247 12.00 -41.19 -29.47
C LEU A 247 11.70 -42.65 -29.10
N ALA A 248 11.14 -42.92 -27.92
CA ALA A 248 10.75 -44.27 -27.51
C ALA A 248 9.41 -44.72 -28.12
N GLU A 249 8.59 -43.79 -28.60
CA GLU A 249 7.31 -44.05 -29.26
C GLU A 249 7.43 -44.24 -30.79
N LEU A 250 8.63 -44.08 -31.36
CA LEU A 250 8.98 -44.22 -32.79
C LEU A 250 9.65 -45.56 -33.09
#